data_AF-A0A433DQ54-F1
#
_entry.id   AF-A0A433DQ54-F1
#
_cell.length_a   1.000
_cell.length_b   1.000
_cell.length_c   1.000
_cell.angle_alpha   90.00
_cell.angle_beta   90.00
_cell.angle_gamma   90.00
#
_symmetry.space_group_name_H-M   'P 1'
#
loop_
_entity.id
_entity.type
_entity.pdbx_description
1 polymer ?
#
loop_
_entity_poly.entity_id
_entity_poly.type
_entity_poly.pdbx_seq_one_letter_code
_entity_poly.pdbx_strand_id
1 'polypeptide(L)' 'MDAIQQHMLDTYRAAQLAEPAPPPPGRHDRAVLRDLYHHWLTHPPHPARPAFEDGTPSPGTRH' A
#
# COMPACT_ATOMS: atom_id res chain seq x y z
N MET A 1 7.18 -10.17 18.71
CA MET A 1 5.80 -9.84 19.11
C MET A 1 5.14 -9.15 17.94
N ASP A 2 4.00 -9.67 17.47
CA ASP A 2 3.22 -9.09 16.37
C ASP A 2 2.15 -8.12 16.90
N ALA A 3 1.69 -7.17 16.08
CA ALA A 3 0.71 -6.15 16.45
C ALA A 3 -0.65 -6.76 16.85
N ILE A 4 -1.06 -7.85 16.19
CA ILE A 4 -2.26 -8.60 16.56
C ILE A 4 -2.08 -9.26 17.93
N GLN A 5 -0.93 -9.92 18.14
CA GLN A 5 -0.63 -10.60 19.40
C GLN A 5 -0.57 -9.63 20.59
N GLN A 6 0.07 -8.47 20.40
CA GLN A 6 0.11 -7.42 21.41
C GLN A 6 -1.29 -6.86 21.69
N HIS A 7 -2.09 -6.62 20.65
CA HIS A 7 -3.47 -6.15 20.80
C HIS A 7 -4.34 -7.13 21.62
N MET A 8 -4.15 -8.45 21.46
CA MET A 8 -4.87 -9.43 22.28
C MET A 8 -4.49 -9.33 23.75
N LEU A 9 -3.19 -9.14 24.06
CA LEU A 9 -2.71 -8.98 25.44
C LEU A 9 -3.20 -7.66 26.06
N ASP A 10 -3.16 -6.57 25.31
CA ASP A 10 -3.60 -5.26 25.78
C ASP A 10 -5.12 -5.22 26.01
N THR A 11 -5.90 -5.88 25.15
CA THR A 11 -7.35 -6.03 25.33
C THR A 11 -7.69 -6.83 26.58
N TYR A 12 -6.97 -7.93 26.82
CA TYR A 12 -7.13 -8.72 28.04
C TYR A 12 -6.79 -7.91 29.29
N ARG A 13 -5.68 -7.15 29.27
CA ARG A 13 -5.30 -6.27 30.37
C ARG A 13 -6.36 -5.19 30.61
N ALA A 14 -6.87 -4.56 29.55
CA ALA A 14 -7.90 -3.53 29.67
C ALA A 14 -9.19 -4.09 30.30
N ALA A 15 -9.62 -5.28 29.87
CA ALA A 15 -10.77 -5.96 30.46
C ALA A 15 -10.59 -6.25 31.96
N GLN A 16 -9.39 -6.68 32.37
CA GLN A 16 -9.07 -6.94 33.78
C GLN A 16 -9.06 -5.67 34.65
N LEU A 17 -8.74 -4.52 34.06
CA LEU A 17 -8.68 -3.23 34.75
C LEU A 17 -9.97 -2.40 34.60
N ALA A 18 -11.00 -2.94 33.92
CA ALA A 18 -12.20 -2.21 33.51
C ALA A 18 -11.90 -0.93 32.69
N GLU A 19 -10.78 -0.93 31.97
CA GLU A 19 -10.36 0.13 31.08
C GLU A 19 -10.93 -0.09 29.67
N PRO A 20 -11.14 0.99 28.89
CA PRO A 20 -11.59 0.87 27.51
C PRO A 20 -10.61 0.08 26.65
N ALA A 21 -11.15 -0.80 25.80
CA ALA A 21 -10.33 -1.65 24.93
C ALA A 21 -9.50 -0.79 23.95
N PRO A 22 -8.22 -1.16 23.71
CA PRO A 22 -7.37 -0.44 22.77
C PRO A 22 -7.96 -0.48 21.36
N PRO A 23 -7.73 0.55 20.53
CA PRO A 23 -8.23 0.56 19.16
C PRO A 23 -7.65 -0.63 18.37
N PRO A 24 -8.47 -1.33 17.56
CA PRO A 24 -7.99 -2.43 16.74
C PRO A 24 -6.86 -1.98 15.81
N PRO A 25 -5.78 -2.77 15.71
CA PRO A 25 -4.71 -2.51 14.75
C PRO A 25 -5.26 -2.56 13.32
N GLY A 26 -4.66 -1.77 12.41
CA GLY A 26 -5.01 -1.76 11.00
C GLY A 26 -6.23 -0.91 10.61
N ARG A 27 -6.86 -0.16 11.54
CA ARG A 27 -7.89 0.83 11.14
C ARG A 27 -7.32 1.92 10.24
N HIS A 28 -6.11 2.38 10.52
CA HIS A 28 -5.45 3.40 9.70
C HIS A 28 -5.05 2.83 8.34
N ASP A 29 -4.47 1.62 8.32
CA ASP A 29 -4.05 0.95 7.09
C ASP A 29 -5.21 0.69 6.15
N ARG A 30 -6.39 0.31 6.66
CA ARG A 30 -7.60 0.15 5.85
C ARG A 30 -8.07 1.46 5.22
N ALA A 31 -7.96 2.58 5.94
CA ALA A 31 -8.31 3.88 5.40
C ALA A 31 -7.35 4.30 4.27
N VAL A 32 -6.05 4.08 4.49
CA VAL A 32 -4.99 4.34 3.50
C VAL A 32 -5.16 3.44 2.26
N LEU A 33 -5.41 2.14 2.44
CA LEU A 33 -5.62 1.22 1.33
C LEU A 33 -6.89 1.56 0.54
N ARG A 34 -7.96 1.98 1.21
CA ARG A 34 -9.19 2.44 0.56
C ARG A 34 -8.94 3.72 -0.25
N ASP A 35 -8.22 4.68 0.32
CA ASP A 35 -7.87 5.92 -0.36
C ASP A 35 -6.98 5.66 -1.58
N LEU A 36 -5.97 4.80 -1.44
CA LEU A 36 -5.13 4.35 -2.54
C LEU A 36 -5.98 3.67 -3.62
N TYR A 37 -6.87 2.75 -3.25
CA TYR A 37 -7.76 2.10 -4.20
C TYR A 37 -8.65 3.10 -4.97
N HIS A 38 -9.22 4.09 -4.28
CA HIS A 38 -9.97 5.17 -4.92
C HIS A 38 -9.09 6.02 -5.85
N HIS A 39 -7.86 6.31 -5.45
CA HIS A 39 -6.88 7.01 -6.27
C HIS A 39 -6.59 6.23 -7.56
N TRP A 40 -6.36 4.92 -7.51
CA TRP A 40 -6.14 4.10 -8.72
C TRP A 40 -7.36 4.02 -9.64
N LEU A 41 -8.57 4.06 -9.10
CA LEU A 41 -9.81 4.08 -9.90
C LEU A 41 -10.04 5.41 -10.61
N THR A 42 -9.69 6.53 -9.95
CA THR A 42 -9.91 7.89 -10.47
C THR A 42 -8.74 8.38 -11.32
N HIS A 43 -7.55 7.90 -11.03
CA HIS A 43 -6.33 8.14 -11.75
C HIS A 43 -5.80 6.79 -12.25
N PRO A 44 -6.40 6.24 -13.33
CA PRO A 44 -5.89 5.02 -13.93
C PRO A 44 -4.41 5.23 -14.22
N PRO A 45 -3.56 4.23 -13.95
CA PRO A 45 -2.14 4.33 -14.23
C PRO A 45 -2.00 4.70 -15.69
N HIS A 46 -1.41 5.87 -15.96
CA HIS A 46 -0.98 6.15 -17.31
C HIS A 46 0.01 5.04 -17.66
N PRO A 47 -0.18 4.29 -18.76
CA PRO A 47 0.82 3.34 -19.18
C PRO A 47 2.13 4.13 -19.25
N ALA A 48 3.10 3.79 -18.39
CA ALA A 48 4.42 4.35 -18.50
C ALA A 48 4.83 4.09 -19.95
N ARG A 49 5.03 5.17 -20.73
CA ARG A 49 5.43 5.05 -22.13
C ARG A 49 6.63 4.11 -22.14
N PRO A 50 6.57 2.94 -22.79
CA PRO A 50 7.69 2.02 -22.76
C PRO A 50 8.89 2.79 -23.30
N ALA A 51 9.94 2.92 -22.49
CA ALA A 51 11.17 3.63 -22.82
C ALA A 51 12.03 2.87 -23.86
N PHE A 52 11.38 2.11 -24.75
CA PHE A 52 11.97 1.29 -25.79
C PHE A 52 11.72 1.92 -27.17
N GLU A 53 11.96 3.21 -27.32
CA GLU A 53 12.08 3.86 -28.62
C GLU A 53 13.27 4.80 -28.55
N ASP A 54 14.48 4.25 -28.59
CA ASP A 54 15.72 4.95 -28.99
C ASP A 54 16.83 3.90 -29.11
N GLY A 55 16.76 3.08 -30.15
CA GLY A 55 17.71 1.99 -30.34
C GLY A 55 17.57 1.24 -31.65
N THR A 56 17.07 1.89 -32.70
CA THR A 56 17.20 1.38 -34.07
C THR A 56 18.46 1.99 -34.70
N PRO A 57 19.59 1.27 -34.79
CA PRO A 57 20.66 1.71 -35.67
C PRO A 57 20.15 1.59 -37.11
N SER A 58 19.99 2.75 -37.76
CA SER A 58 19.63 2.88 -39.16
C SER A 58 20.60 2.06 -40.04
N PRO A 59 20.14 1.16 -40.92
CA PRO A 59 21.03 0.42 -41.79
C PRO A 59 21.38 1.27 -43.02
N GLY A 60 22.66 1.65 -43.11
CA GLY A 60 23.28 1.98 -44.39
C GLY A 60 23.74 3.43 -44.52
N THR A 61 25.06 3.60 -44.65
CA THR A 61 25.63 4.22 -45.85
C THR A 61 27.00 3.61 -46.08
N ARG A 62 27.11 2.88 -47.19
CA ARG A 62 28.34 2.41 -47.81
C ARG A 62 28.84 3.57 -48.67
N HIS A 63 30.08 4.00 -48.50
CA HIS A 63 30.88 4.68 -49.54
C HIS A 63 32.37 4.52 -49.22
#